data_AF-A0A7R9MKL1-F1
#
_entry.id   AF-A0A7R9MKL1-F1
#
_cell.length_a   1.000
_cell.length_b   1.000
_cell.length_c   1.000
_cell.angle_alpha   90.00
_cell.angle_beta   90.00
_cell.angle_gamma   90.00
#
_symmetry.space_group_name_H-M   'P 1'
#
loop_
_entity.id
_entity.type
_entity.pdbx_description
1 polymer ?
#
loop_
_entity_poly.entity_id
_entity_poly.type
_entity_poly.pdbx_seq_one_letter_code
_entity_poly.pdbx_strand_id
1 'polypeptide(L)' 'MNIFRKNQILTYLYLRSEDKNNPLENHNREFIDDGVTQIISCHPNYKDPFVRAHNFILRGDGPLSYPTRQYIAIM' A
#
# COMPACT_ATOMS: atom_id res chain seq x y z
N MET A 1 -7.89 22.89 -15.05
CA MET A 1 -7.68 21.43 -14.84
C MET A 1 -7.43 21.14 -13.35
N ASN A 2 -8.37 21.47 -12.44
CA ASN A 2 -8.10 21.45 -10.98
C ASN A 2 -9.29 21.06 -10.08
N ILE A 3 -10.38 20.54 -10.65
CA ILE A 3 -11.60 20.17 -9.90
C ILE A 3 -11.74 18.65 -9.80
N PHE A 4 -11.44 17.91 -10.89
CA PHE A 4 -11.52 16.44 -10.91
C PHE A 4 -10.49 15.73 -10.01
N ARG A 5 -9.27 16.27 -9.83
CA ARG A 5 -8.26 15.67 -8.93
C ARG A 5 -8.59 15.85 -7.45
N LYS A 6 -9.19 16.99 -7.06
CA LYS A 6 -9.61 17.22 -5.66
C LYS A 6 -10.68 16.22 -5.22
N ASN A 7 -11.60 15.85 -6.13
CA ASN A 7 -12.64 14.88 -5.83
C ASN A 7 -12.07 13.47 -5.57
N GLN A 8 -11.08 13.02 -6.34
CA GLN A 8 -10.47 11.70 -6.11
C GLN A 8 -9.72 11.60 -4.78
N ILE A 9 -9.01 12.67 -4.39
CA ILE A 9 -8.29 12.71 -3.12
C ILE A 9 -9.27 12.73 -1.94
N LEU A 10 -10.35 13.52 -2.03
CA LEU A 10 -11.38 13.56 -0.99
C LEU A 10 -12.10 12.23 -0.85
N THR A 11 -12.45 11.57 -1.96
CA THR A 11 -13.04 10.23 -1.95
C THR A 11 -12.08 9.20 -1.34
N TYR A 12 -10.79 9.28 -1.66
CA TYR A 12 -9.78 8.40 -1.06
C TYR A 12 -9.62 8.65 0.45
N LEU A 13 -9.54 9.91 0.89
CA LEU A 13 -9.43 10.25 2.31
C LEU A 13 -10.67 9.83 3.11
N TYR A 14 -11.85 9.93 2.51
CA TYR A 14 -13.10 9.47 3.10
C TYR A 14 -13.14 7.94 3.25
N LEU A 15 -12.75 7.20 2.21
CA LEU A 15 -12.62 5.73 2.31
C LEU A 15 -11.51 5.30 3.29
N ARG A 16 -10.41 6.07 3.39
CA ARG A 16 -9.31 5.87 4.36
C ARG A 16 -9.77 6.11 5.82
N SER A 17 -10.75 6.98 6.08
CA SER A 17 -11.28 7.17 7.44
C SER A 17 -12.17 6.02 7.90
N GLU A 18 -12.88 5.37 6.97
CA GLU A 18 -13.74 4.21 7.27
C GLU A 18 -12.92 2.94 7.56
N ASP A 19 -11.83 2.71 6.82
CA ASP A 19 -10.92 1.54 6.96
C ASP A 19 -10.19 1.46 8.32
N LYS A 20 -9.98 2.60 9.02
CA LYS A 20 -9.25 2.63 10.31
C LYS A 20 -9.95 1.85 11.42
N ASN A 21 -11.23 1.53 11.25
CA ASN A 21 -12.05 0.86 12.27
C ASN A 21 -11.89 -0.67 12.30
N ASN A 22 -11.04 -1.27 11.45
CA ASN A 22 -10.77 -2.72 11.44
C ASN A 22 -9.38 -3.05 12.05
N PRO A 23 -9.32 -3.52 13.32
CA PRO A 23 -8.06 -3.73 14.02
C PRO A 23 -7.17 -4.83 13.42
N LEU A 24 -7.76 -5.80 12.70
CA LEU A 24 -7.03 -6.94 12.13
C LEU A 24 -6.31 -6.59 10.82
N GLU A 25 -6.78 -5.56 10.12
CA GLU A 25 -6.15 -5.12 8.86
C GLU A 25 -5.01 -4.13 9.10
N ASN A 26 -5.06 -3.40 10.23
CA ASN A 26 -4.06 -2.40 10.59
C ASN A 26 -2.66 -2.99 10.81
N HIS A 27 -2.54 -4.19 11.39
CA HIS A 27 -1.24 -4.82 11.63
C HIS A 27 -0.49 -5.20 10.34
N ASN A 28 -1.23 -5.50 9.26
CA ASN A 28 -0.66 -5.83 7.95
C ASN A 28 -0.36 -4.60 7.08
N ARG A 29 -0.94 -3.44 7.41
CA ARG A 29 -0.82 -2.18 6.65
C ARG A 29 0.28 -1.26 7.19
N GLU A 30 0.77 -1.50 8.41
CA GLU A 30 1.70 -0.61 9.14
C GLU A 30 3.09 -0.46 8.51
N PHE A 31 3.45 -1.30 7.53
CA PHE A 31 4.82 -1.34 6.98
C PHE A 31 4.94 -1.07 5.47
N ILE A 32 3.89 -0.64 4.77
CA ILE A 32 4.06 -0.03 3.44
C ILE A 32 4.01 1.47 3.64
N ASP A 33 5.19 2.05 3.89
CA ASP A 33 5.49 3.47 4.08
C ASP A 33 4.34 4.37 3.58
N ASP A 34 3.68 5.03 4.54
CA ASP A 34 2.39 5.70 4.34
C ASP A 34 2.41 6.68 3.15
N GLY A 35 3.59 7.21 2.79
CA GLY A 35 3.79 8.06 1.61
C GLY A 35 3.58 7.34 0.27
N VAL A 36 4.20 6.18 0.06
CA VAL A 36 4.08 5.43 -1.21
C VAL A 36 2.67 4.89 -1.39
N THR A 37 2.10 4.33 -0.33
CA THR A 37 0.73 3.80 -0.37
C THR A 37 -0.30 4.89 -0.66
N GLN A 38 -0.10 6.11 -0.15
CA GLN A 38 -0.98 7.25 -0.42
C GLN A 38 -0.93 7.67 -1.90
N ILE A 39 0.24 7.69 -2.53
CA ILE A 39 0.34 8.02 -3.96
C ILE A 39 -0.30 6.92 -4.81
N ILE A 40 0.01 5.66 -4.52
CA ILE A 40 -0.54 4.51 -5.26
C ILE A 40 -2.07 4.45 -5.18
N SER A 41 -2.63 4.87 -4.04
CA SER A 41 -4.08 4.88 -3.86
C SER A 41 -4.84 5.84 -4.80
N CYS A 42 -4.16 6.82 -5.39
CA CYS A 42 -4.75 7.69 -6.41
C CYS A 42 -5.09 6.92 -7.70
N HIS A 43 -4.57 5.69 -7.84
CA HIS A 43 -4.82 4.79 -8.95
C HIS A 43 -5.46 3.49 -8.44
N PRO A 44 -6.78 3.46 -8.18
CA PRO A 44 -7.45 2.33 -7.53
C PRO A 44 -7.26 1.00 -8.26
N ASN A 45 -7.28 1.01 -9.60
CA ASN A 45 -7.06 -0.18 -10.42
C ASN A 45 -5.62 -0.74 -10.32
N TYR A 46 -4.66 0.09 -9.91
CA TYR A 46 -3.25 -0.29 -9.77
C TYR A 46 -2.88 -0.66 -8.33
N LYS A 47 -3.64 -0.17 -7.35
CA LYS A 47 -3.40 -0.40 -5.92
C LYS A 47 -3.38 -1.89 -5.56
N ASP A 48 -4.39 -2.65 -5.97
CA ASP A 48 -4.51 -4.05 -5.55
C ASP A 48 -3.41 -4.94 -6.16
N PRO A 49 -3.08 -4.85 -7.47
CA PRO A 49 -1.91 -5.53 -8.02
C PRO A 49 -0.60 -5.14 -7.33
N PHE A 50 -0.41 -3.85 -7.00
CA PHE A 50 0.80 -3.37 -6.32
C PHE A 50 0.96 -3.99 -4.94
N VAL A 51 -0.08 -3.96 -4.10
CA VAL A 51 -0.02 -4.52 -2.74
C VAL A 51 0.25 -6.02 -2.78
N ARG A 52 -0.39 -6.75 -3.70
CA ARG A 52 -0.13 -8.18 -3.88
C ARG A 52 1.32 -8.46 -4.27
N ALA A 53 1.86 -7.73 -5.24
CA ALA A 53 3.24 -7.91 -5.69
C ALA A 53 4.25 -7.53 -4.59
N HIS A 54 4.03 -6.40 -3.92
CA HIS A 54 4.89 -5.94 -2.82
C HIS A 54 4.94 -6.97 -1.68
N ASN A 55 3.77 -7.47 -1.27
CA ASN A 55 3.71 -8.49 -0.23
C ASN A 55 4.34 -9.80 -0.68
N PHE A 56 4.09 -10.25 -1.92
CA PHE A 56 4.72 -11.47 -2.45
C PHE A 56 6.26 -11.38 -2.43
N ILE A 57 6.82 -10.27 -2.91
CA ILE A 57 8.27 -10.11 -3.04
C ILE A 57 8.96 -9.92 -1.68
N LEU A 58 8.38 -9.16 -0.76
CA LEU A 58 9.08 -8.78 0.48
C LEU A 58 8.67 -9.62 1.69
N ARG A 59 7.42 -10.08 1.74
CA ARG A 59 6.83 -10.77 2.91
C ARG A 59 6.35 -12.19 2.61
N GLY A 60 6.18 -12.55 1.34
CA GLY A 60 5.74 -13.87 0.93
C GLY A 60 6.74 -14.96 1.31
N ASP A 61 6.22 -16.16 1.54
CA ASP A 61 7.06 -17.35 1.61
C ASP A 61 7.71 -17.58 0.25
N GLY A 62 9.00 -17.91 0.26
CA GLY A 62 9.78 -18.00 -0.96
C GLY A 62 11.19 -18.52 -0.73
N PRO A 63 11.97 -18.69 -1.81
CA PRO A 63 13.28 -19.33 -1.75
C PRO A 63 14.35 -18.49 -1.02
N LEU A 64 14.10 -17.19 -0.82
CA LEU A 64 15.02 -16.27 -0.17
C LEU A 64 14.54 -15.93 1.24
N SER A 65 15.46 -15.80 2.19
CA SER A 65 15.12 -15.38 3.57
C SER A 65 14.64 -13.93 3.62
N TYR A 66 13.83 -13.57 4.62
CA TYR A 66 13.35 -12.19 4.79
C TYR A 66 14.49 -11.16 4.83
N PRO A 67 15.57 -11.33 5.63
CA PRO A 67 16.70 -10.39 5.63
C PRO A 67 17.37 -10.24 4.26
N THR A 68 17.54 -11.34 3.51
CA THR A 68 18.14 -11.30 2.16
C THR A 68 17.28 -10.49 1.20
N ARG A 69 15.95 -10.63 1.28
CA ARG A 69 15.01 -9.87 0.44
C ARG A 69 15.05 -8.38 0.76
N GLN A 70 15.14 -8.02 2.03
CA GLN A 70 15.29 -6.63 2.46
C GLN A 70 16.64 -6.04 2.01
N TYR A 71 17.71 -6.82 2.11
CA TYR A 71 19.03 -6.40 1.64
C TYR A 71 19.04 -6.11 0.13
N ILE A 72 18.47 -7.02 -0.68
CA ILE A 72 18.35 -6.83 -2.13
C ILE A 72 17.52 -5.58 -2.47
N ALA A 73 16.49 -5.25 -1.68
CA ALA A 73 15.65 -4.08 -1.92
C ALA A 73 16.37 -2.74 -1.65
N ILE A 74 17.49 -2.75 -0.92
CA ILE A 74 18.30 -1.56 -0.61
C ILE A 74 19.42 -1.35 -1.65
N MET A 75 19.94 -2.43 -2.21
CA MET A 75 21.03 -2.42 -3.21
C MET A 75 20.59 -1.83 -4.55
#